data_AF-A0A8V0X331-F1
#
_entry.id   AF-A0A8V0X331-F1
#
_cell.length_a   1.000
_cell.length_b   1.000
_cell.length_c   1.000
_cell.angle_alpha   90.00
_cell.angle_beta   90.00
_cell.angle_gamma   90.00
#
_symmetry.space_group_name_H-M   'P 1'
#
loop_
_entity.id
_entity.type
_entity.pdbx_description
1 polymer ?
#
loop_
_entity_poly.entity_id
_entity_poly.type
_entity_poly.pdbx_seq_one_letter_code
_entity_poly.pdbx_strand_id
1 'polypeptide(L)'
;GYNIQNFDLPYLMQRADVLRVSSFPFLGRIRGRRSQLRDASFQSRQLGRRDTKVVTVGGEGGGVLLREHKLRSYTLNAVSAHFLHEQKEDVPHSIITDLQHGSDQTRRRLALYCLKDAVLPLRLLERLMVLVNHVEMARVTGVPLRYLLARGTQVKVVAQLLRQAMQEDLLLPVVKAEGGDDFEGSPIATLDFSSLYPSIMMAHNLCYTTLLPPGAAQRYGLSPTDYIRTPTGDLFVTAAVRRGLLPRILEGLLAARRRAKEELSRETDPFRRHVLDGRQMALKVSANSVYGFTGAQAGRLPCLEISQSVTGFGRQMIERTQQLVESHFCVANGYPADAKVVYGDTDSVMCHLGVPTVAEAMALGREAAVWVSSHFPPPIKLEFEKVYWPYLLISKKRYAGLCFASRPDVHDRLDCKGMEAVRRDNCPLVANLVSACLQRILLHRDPQGAVAHAQDVISDLLCNRVDVSQLVITKELTRAASQYAAPQAHVRLAERWGGGAWGGGRGGGGGGWGGEVGT
;
A
#
# COMPACT_ATOMS: atom_id res chain seq x y z
N GLY A 1 9.78 10.22 -18.72
CA GLY A 1 10.54 11.19 -17.91
C GLY A 1 10.12 11.12 -16.46
N TYR A 2 10.91 11.71 -15.56
CA TYR A 2 10.68 11.77 -14.11
C TYR A 2 10.29 13.21 -13.71
N ASN A 3 9.43 13.41 -12.71
CA ASN A 3 8.96 14.72 -12.22
C ASN A 3 8.33 15.72 -13.23
N ILE A 4 8.17 15.33 -14.51
CA ILE A 4 7.74 16.16 -15.66
C ILE A 4 6.49 17.03 -15.47
N GLN A 5 5.60 16.66 -14.56
CA GLN A 5 4.37 17.40 -14.26
C GLN A 5 4.61 18.63 -13.37
N ASN A 6 5.57 18.56 -12.45
CA ASN A 6 5.85 19.62 -11.48
C ASN A 6 7.05 20.50 -11.86
N PHE A 7 7.98 19.99 -12.66
CA PHE A 7 9.18 20.71 -13.08
C PHE A 7 9.19 20.97 -14.59
N ASP A 8 9.42 19.94 -15.41
CA ASP A 8 9.82 20.09 -16.81
C ASP A 8 8.78 20.80 -17.69
N LEU A 9 7.53 20.30 -17.72
CA LEU A 9 6.48 20.91 -18.55
C LEU A 9 6.08 22.32 -18.06
N PRO A 10 5.90 22.59 -16.74
CA PRO A 10 5.71 23.95 -16.24
C PRO A 10 6.86 24.89 -16.61
N TYR A 11 8.12 24.47 -16.43
CA TYR A 11 9.29 25.30 -16.72
C TYR A 11 9.39 25.62 -18.22
N LEU A 12 9.21 24.62 -19.10
CA LEU A 12 9.21 24.80 -20.55
C LEU A 12 8.12 25.77 -21.01
N MET A 13 6.89 25.64 -20.49
CA MET A 13 5.80 26.58 -20.81
C MET A 13 6.13 28.01 -20.35
N GLN A 14 6.53 28.18 -19.09
CA GLN A 14 6.87 29.50 -18.54
C GLN A 14 8.06 30.14 -19.28
N ARG A 15 9.08 29.35 -19.65
CA ARG A 15 10.23 29.84 -20.41
C ARG A 15 9.84 30.24 -21.84
N ALA A 16 8.93 29.51 -22.49
CA ALA A 16 8.42 29.87 -23.81
C ALA A 16 7.58 31.16 -23.78
N ASP A 17 6.72 31.34 -22.77
CA ASP A 17 5.96 32.58 -22.57
C ASP A 17 6.91 33.79 -22.31
N VAL A 18 7.96 33.63 -21.48
CA VAL A 18 8.99 34.65 -21.24
C VAL A 18 9.77 35.00 -22.52
N LEU A 19 10.12 34.00 -23.34
CA LEU A 19 10.78 34.18 -24.64
C LEU A 19 9.81 34.59 -25.76
N ARG A 20 8.52 34.80 -25.46
CA ARG A 20 7.45 35.17 -26.41
C ARG A 20 7.25 34.18 -27.58
N VAL A 21 7.60 32.91 -27.40
CA VAL A 21 7.48 31.84 -28.41
C VAL A 21 6.03 31.36 -28.48
N SER A 22 5.17 32.15 -29.12
CA SER A 22 3.72 31.97 -29.17
C SER A 22 3.25 30.64 -29.77
N SER A 23 4.09 29.98 -30.58
CA SER A 23 3.81 28.68 -31.22
C SER A 23 4.10 27.47 -30.31
N PHE A 24 4.90 27.61 -29.24
CA PHE A 24 5.29 26.49 -28.38
C PHE A 24 4.13 25.80 -27.65
N PRO A 25 3.14 26.49 -27.04
CA PRO A 25 2.16 25.85 -26.17
C PRO A 25 1.07 25.05 -26.89
N PHE A 26 1.25 24.63 -28.14
CA PHE A 26 0.32 23.81 -28.93
C PHE A 26 0.71 22.34 -28.99
N LEU A 27 1.15 21.78 -27.85
CA LEU A 27 1.75 20.44 -27.72
C LEU A 27 0.76 19.26 -27.87
N GLY A 28 -0.55 19.51 -27.97
CA GLY A 28 -1.58 18.47 -28.00
C GLY A 28 -1.90 17.94 -29.40
N ARG A 29 -2.49 16.75 -29.49
CA ARG A 29 -2.98 16.14 -30.75
C ARG A 29 -4.06 16.96 -31.46
N ILE A 30 -4.74 17.86 -30.74
CA ILE A 30 -5.77 18.75 -31.29
C ILE A 30 -5.09 20.04 -31.77
N ARG A 31 -4.94 20.19 -33.09
CA ARG A 31 -4.41 21.41 -33.73
C ARG A 31 -5.20 22.65 -33.28
N GLY A 32 -4.51 23.76 -33.07
CA GLY A 32 -5.12 25.02 -32.59
C GLY A 32 -5.54 25.06 -31.12
N ARG A 33 -5.42 23.94 -30.37
CA ARG A 33 -5.74 23.92 -28.93
C ARG A 33 -4.49 24.19 -28.08
N ARG A 34 -4.42 25.38 -27.47
CA ARG A 34 -3.33 25.73 -26.53
C ARG A 34 -3.40 24.88 -25.27
N SER A 35 -2.29 24.24 -24.92
CA SER A 35 -2.05 23.60 -23.62
C SER A 35 -2.05 24.64 -22.51
N GLN A 36 -2.76 24.37 -21.42
CA GLN A 36 -2.82 25.23 -20.22
C GLN A 36 -2.19 24.51 -19.03
N LEU A 37 -1.41 25.24 -18.23
CA LEU A 37 -0.98 24.85 -16.90
C LEU A 37 -2.15 25.07 -15.92
N ARG A 38 -2.40 24.11 -15.02
CA ARG A 38 -3.39 24.21 -13.93
C ARG A 38 -2.86 23.51 -12.68
N ASP A 39 -3.05 24.10 -11.51
CA ASP A 39 -2.77 23.42 -10.25
C ASP A 39 -3.90 22.45 -9.88
N ALA A 40 -3.56 21.31 -9.27
CA ALA A 40 -4.50 20.31 -8.82
C ALA A 40 -4.04 19.68 -7.49
N SER A 41 -4.94 19.63 -6.51
CA SER A 41 -4.71 18.95 -5.23
C SER A 41 -5.30 17.54 -5.23
N PHE A 42 -4.65 16.63 -4.51
CA PHE A 42 -5.15 15.29 -4.22
C PHE A 42 -4.89 14.95 -2.75
N GLN A 43 -5.85 14.34 -2.06
CA GLN A 43 -5.71 13.95 -0.67
C GLN A 43 -6.39 12.60 -0.40
N SER A 44 -5.72 11.71 0.33
CA SER A 44 -6.33 10.51 0.92
C SER A 44 -5.49 10.00 2.10
N ARG A 45 -6.11 9.28 3.06
CA ARG A 45 -5.39 8.62 4.17
C ARG A 45 -4.28 7.65 3.70
N GLN A 46 -4.39 7.12 2.46
CA GLN A 46 -3.47 6.10 1.91
C GLN A 46 -2.25 6.67 1.17
N LEU A 47 -2.34 7.88 0.61
CA LEU A 47 -1.31 8.49 -0.26
C LEU A 47 -0.83 9.88 0.25
N GLY A 48 -1.37 10.35 1.37
CA GLY A 48 -1.16 11.69 1.91
C GLY A 48 -1.95 12.76 1.15
N ARG A 49 -1.65 14.03 1.44
CA ARG A 49 -2.00 15.18 0.59
C ARG A 49 -0.83 15.48 -0.34
N ARG A 50 -1.12 15.73 -1.62
CA ARG A 50 -0.15 16.13 -2.64
C ARG A 50 -0.78 17.15 -3.56
N ASP A 51 -0.16 18.31 -3.66
CA ASP A 51 -0.51 19.33 -4.64
C ASP A 51 0.43 19.17 -5.86
N THR A 52 -0.09 19.33 -7.08
CA THR A 52 0.59 18.90 -8.31
C THR A 52 0.17 19.77 -9.49
N LYS A 53 1.13 20.14 -10.34
CA LYS A 53 0.89 20.89 -11.57
C LYS A 53 0.47 19.96 -12.69
N VAL A 54 -0.56 20.36 -13.44
CA VAL A 54 -1.16 19.58 -14.53
C VAL A 54 -1.16 20.43 -15.80
N VAL A 55 -0.29 20.07 -16.74
CA VAL A 55 -0.34 20.61 -18.10
C VAL A 55 -1.36 19.83 -18.93
N THR A 56 -2.27 20.55 -19.58
CA THR A 56 -3.40 19.97 -20.32
C THR A 56 -3.04 19.62 -21.76
N VAL A 57 -2.09 18.69 -21.95
CA VAL A 57 -1.75 18.15 -23.27
C VAL A 57 -2.91 17.30 -23.80
N GLY A 58 -3.45 17.68 -24.96
CA GLY A 58 -4.60 17.01 -25.57
C GLY A 58 -4.25 15.64 -26.13
N GLY A 59 -4.65 14.57 -25.42
CA GLY A 59 -4.51 13.18 -25.90
C GLY A 59 -3.36 12.37 -25.29
N GLU A 60 -2.72 12.86 -24.23
CA GLU A 60 -1.65 12.15 -23.52
C GLU A 60 -2.06 11.55 -22.16
N GLY A 61 -1.32 10.53 -21.74
CA GLY A 61 -1.33 10.04 -20.37
C GLY A 61 -0.48 10.93 -19.46
N GLY A 62 -0.87 11.05 -18.19
CA GLY A 62 -0.05 11.76 -17.20
C GLY A 62 1.26 11.02 -16.89
N GLY A 63 2.22 11.74 -16.28
CA GLY A 63 3.49 11.14 -15.86
C GLY A 63 3.26 10.00 -14.87
N VAL A 64 3.93 8.86 -15.10
CA VAL A 64 3.90 7.72 -14.18
C VAL A 64 4.75 8.05 -12.96
N LEU A 65 4.08 8.28 -11.83
CA LEU A 65 4.73 8.42 -10.53
C LEU A 65 4.73 7.05 -9.82
N LEU A 66 5.78 6.75 -9.07
CA LEU A 66 5.96 5.50 -8.29
C LEU A 66 5.03 5.45 -7.06
N ARG A 67 3.71 5.49 -7.28
CA ARG A 67 2.67 5.47 -6.23
C ARG A 67 2.61 4.15 -5.47
N GLU A 68 3.11 3.08 -6.08
CA GLU A 68 2.95 1.70 -5.60
C GLU A 68 4.10 1.28 -4.65
N HIS A 69 5.20 2.03 -4.61
CA HIS A 69 6.40 1.69 -3.83
C HIS A 69 6.62 2.63 -2.63
N LYS A 70 6.98 2.06 -1.47
CA LYS A 70 7.19 2.78 -0.19
C LYS A 70 8.68 2.91 0.15
N LEU A 71 9.39 3.78 -0.57
CA LEU A 71 10.85 3.96 -0.43
C LEU A 71 11.23 4.91 0.73
N ARG A 72 12.52 4.96 1.09
CA ARG A 72 13.09 5.99 1.99
C ARG A 72 13.39 7.30 1.23
N SER A 73 13.81 7.22 -0.03
CA SER A 73 14.03 8.36 -0.92
C SER A 73 13.36 8.13 -2.29
N TYR A 74 12.94 9.22 -2.93
CA TYR A 74 12.33 9.23 -4.27
C TYR A 74 13.10 10.13 -5.24
N THR A 75 14.42 10.30 -5.06
CA THR A 75 15.27 10.89 -6.10
C THR A 75 15.51 9.86 -7.20
N LEU A 76 15.68 10.31 -8.46
CA LEU A 76 15.91 9.40 -9.59
C LEU A 76 17.15 8.52 -9.37
N ASN A 77 18.19 9.03 -8.71
CA ASN A 77 19.38 8.26 -8.35
C ASN A 77 19.05 7.14 -7.35
N ALA A 78 18.36 7.43 -6.24
CA ALA A 78 18.00 6.42 -5.24
C ALA A 78 17.04 5.35 -5.79
N VAL A 79 16.10 5.75 -6.64
CA VAL A 79 15.16 4.86 -7.34
C VAL A 79 15.90 3.95 -8.33
N SER A 80 16.86 4.49 -9.09
CA SER A 80 17.66 3.71 -10.05
C SER A 80 18.63 2.75 -9.33
N ALA A 81 19.26 3.17 -8.23
CA ALA A 81 20.10 2.31 -7.43
C ALA A 81 19.30 1.14 -6.81
N HIS A 82 18.07 1.41 -6.34
CA HIS A 82 17.21 0.39 -5.75
C HIS A 82 16.64 -0.60 -6.79
N PHE A 83 16.08 -0.10 -7.91
CA PHE A 83 15.38 -0.94 -8.88
C PHE A 83 16.19 -1.37 -10.09
N LEU A 84 17.18 -0.59 -10.54
CA LEU A 84 18.04 -0.95 -11.68
C LEU A 84 19.40 -1.52 -11.23
N HIS A 85 19.84 -1.19 -10.01
CA HIS A 85 21.22 -1.35 -9.51
C HIS A 85 22.22 -0.42 -10.22
N GLU A 86 21.73 0.71 -10.72
CA GLU A 86 22.53 1.72 -11.41
C GLU A 86 22.44 3.07 -10.72
N GLN A 87 23.59 3.73 -10.55
CA GLN A 87 23.64 5.10 -10.09
C GLN A 87 23.70 6.08 -11.28
N LYS A 88 23.14 7.27 -11.08
CA LYS A 88 23.28 8.43 -11.95
C LYS A 88 24.73 8.96 -11.86
N GLU A 89 25.26 9.54 -12.94
CA GLU A 89 26.47 10.38 -12.82
C GLU A 89 26.08 11.66 -12.07
N ASP A 90 26.70 11.94 -10.93
CA ASP A 90 26.36 13.15 -10.18
C ASP A 90 27.07 14.37 -10.77
N VAL A 91 26.28 15.34 -11.22
CA VAL A 91 26.73 16.62 -11.76
C VAL A 91 26.00 17.68 -10.95
N PRO A 92 26.67 18.30 -9.97
CA PRO A 92 26.08 19.35 -9.14
C PRO A 92 25.51 20.49 -9.99
N HIS A 93 24.37 21.03 -9.57
CA HIS A 93 23.68 22.11 -10.30
C HIS A 93 24.58 23.32 -10.58
N SER A 94 25.50 23.65 -9.65
CA SER A 94 26.46 24.74 -9.80
C SER A 94 27.31 24.63 -11.06
N ILE A 95 27.85 23.45 -11.38
CA ILE A 95 28.79 23.26 -12.50
C ILE A 95 28.10 23.07 -13.87
N ILE A 96 26.77 22.97 -13.92
CA ILE A 96 26.03 22.81 -15.19
C ILE A 96 26.24 24.03 -16.10
N THR A 97 26.25 25.23 -15.52
CA THR A 97 26.51 26.50 -16.21
C THR A 97 27.90 26.48 -16.84
N ASP A 98 28.93 26.13 -16.06
CA ASP A 98 30.33 26.13 -16.50
C ASP A 98 30.57 25.07 -17.59
N LEU A 99 29.98 23.87 -17.44
CA LEU A 99 30.03 22.81 -18.45
C LEU A 99 29.35 23.21 -19.77
N GLN A 100 28.28 24.01 -19.71
CA GLN A 100 27.59 24.52 -20.88
C GLN A 100 28.38 25.64 -21.59
N HIS A 101 29.00 26.54 -20.84
CA HIS A 101 29.81 27.65 -21.36
C HIS A 101 31.24 27.27 -21.78
N GLY A 102 31.72 26.07 -21.39
CA GLY A 102 33.01 25.52 -21.80
C GLY A 102 33.09 25.07 -23.27
N SER A 103 33.74 23.93 -23.50
CA SER A 103 33.99 23.39 -24.85
C SER A 103 32.87 22.46 -25.34
N ASP A 104 32.94 22.04 -26.60
CA ASP A 104 32.02 21.02 -27.13
C ASP A 104 32.16 19.67 -26.41
N GLN A 105 33.33 19.40 -25.79
CA GLN A 105 33.53 18.21 -24.98
C GLN A 105 32.80 18.30 -23.63
N THR A 106 32.77 19.47 -22.97
CA THR A 106 31.99 19.66 -21.73
C THR A 106 30.49 19.66 -22.01
N ARG A 107 30.06 20.27 -23.12
CA ARG A 107 28.68 20.15 -23.62
C ARG A 107 28.31 18.70 -23.96
N ARG A 108 29.21 17.92 -24.59
CA ARG A 108 29.00 16.49 -24.86
C ARG A 108 28.84 15.68 -23.56
N ARG A 109 29.60 15.97 -22.50
CA ARG A 109 29.42 15.34 -21.18
C ARG A 109 28.03 15.67 -20.61
N LEU A 110 27.62 16.94 -20.64
CA LEU A 110 26.30 17.37 -20.17
C LEU A 110 25.15 16.73 -20.99
N ALA A 111 25.33 16.55 -22.29
CA ALA A 111 24.38 15.84 -23.16
C ALA A 111 24.26 14.34 -22.81
N LEU A 112 25.37 13.65 -22.52
CA LEU A 112 25.36 12.25 -22.09
C LEU A 112 24.69 12.07 -20.71
N TYR A 113 24.94 12.98 -19.78
CA TYR A 113 24.25 13.07 -18.49
C TYR A 113 22.73 13.23 -18.68
N CYS A 114 22.31 14.16 -19.54
CA CYS A 114 20.90 14.39 -19.85
C CYS A 114 20.23 13.18 -20.53
N LEU A 115 20.94 12.53 -21.46
CA LEU A 115 20.49 11.30 -22.13
C LEU A 115 20.26 10.16 -21.11
N LYS A 116 21.17 9.99 -20.15
CA LYS A 116 21.01 9.00 -19.07
C LYS A 116 19.78 9.30 -18.21
N ASP A 117 19.56 10.55 -17.83
CA ASP A 117 18.35 10.99 -17.10
C ASP A 117 17.05 10.81 -17.90
N ALA A 118 17.09 10.88 -19.24
CA ALA A 118 15.95 10.61 -20.10
C ALA A 118 15.65 9.10 -20.24
N VAL A 119 16.69 8.26 -20.27
CA VAL A 119 16.60 6.80 -20.45
C VAL A 119 16.25 6.05 -19.15
N LEU A 120 16.78 6.46 -17.99
CA LEU A 120 16.50 5.79 -16.71
C LEU A 120 14.99 5.64 -16.41
N PRO A 121 14.12 6.66 -16.64
CA PRO A 121 12.67 6.53 -16.48
C PRO A 121 11.97 5.56 -17.45
N LEU A 122 12.54 5.31 -18.64
CA LEU A 122 12.02 4.29 -19.57
C LEU A 122 12.35 2.88 -19.06
N ARG A 123 13.61 2.65 -18.68
CA ARG A 123 14.05 1.37 -18.12
C ARG A 123 13.38 1.05 -16.78
N LEU A 124 13.01 2.06 -16.00
CA LEU A 124 12.14 1.91 -14.82
C LEU A 124 10.69 1.55 -15.18
N LEU A 125 10.12 2.16 -16.23
CA LEU A 125 8.77 1.83 -16.73
C LEU A 125 8.68 0.36 -17.18
N GLU A 126 9.73 -0.11 -17.85
CA GLU A 126 9.90 -1.47 -18.36
C GLU A 126 10.16 -2.47 -17.23
N ARG A 127 11.21 -2.29 -16.41
CA ARG A 127 11.58 -3.26 -15.35
C ARG A 127 10.53 -3.37 -14.23
N LEU A 128 9.68 -2.35 -14.05
CA LEU A 128 8.53 -2.38 -13.12
C LEU A 128 7.19 -2.69 -13.82
N MET A 129 7.20 -2.93 -15.14
CA MET A 129 6.02 -3.30 -15.95
C MET A 129 4.80 -2.36 -15.77
N VAL A 130 5.04 -1.09 -15.43
CA VAL A 130 3.99 -0.23 -14.84
C VAL A 130 2.85 0.03 -15.81
N LEU A 131 3.15 0.18 -17.11
CA LEU A 131 2.14 0.34 -18.15
C LEU A 131 1.24 -0.89 -18.27
N VAL A 132 1.81 -2.09 -18.19
CA VAL A 132 1.07 -3.37 -18.23
C VAL A 132 0.14 -3.47 -17.02
N ASN A 133 0.66 -3.23 -15.81
CA ASN A 133 -0.11 -3.28 -14.57
C ASN A 133 -1.27 -2.27 -14.58
N HIS A 134 -1.03 -1.07 -15.13
CA HIS A 134 -2.07 -0.04 -15.29
C HIS A 134 -3.10 -0.39 -16.37
N VAL A 135 -2.71 -1.03 -17.48
CA VAL A 135 -3.64 -1.50 -18.52
C VAL A 135 -4.53 -2.64 -17.99
N GLU A 136 -3.98 -3.61 -17.26
CA GLU A 136 -4.78 -4.67 -16.63
C GLU A 136 -5.72 -4.11 -15.55
N MET A 137 -5.25 -3.19 -14.70
CA MET A 137 -6.10 -2.47 -13.75
C MET A 137 -7.24 -1.71 -14.44
N ALA A 138 -6.98 -1.07 -15.59
CA ALA A 138 -8.01 -0.38 -16.38
C ALA A 138 -9.03 -1.36 -16.99
N ARG A 139 -8.56 -2.50 -17.53
CA ARG A 139 -9.41 -3.59 -18.05
C ARG A 139 -10.31 -4.19 -16.97
N VAL A 140 -9.75 -4.50 -15.79
CA VAL A 140 -10.47 -5.09 -14.64
C VAL A 140 -11.52 -4.15 -14.03
N THR A 141 -11.23 -2.85 -13.99
CA THR A 141 -12.11 -1.87 -13.31
C THR A 141 -12.98 -1.06 -14.28
N GLY A 142 -12.75 -1.17 -15.58
CA GLY A 142 -13.54 -0.49 -16.61
C GLY A 142 -13.43 1.04 -16.57
N VAL A 143 -12.33 1.60 -16.05
CA VAL A 143 -12.05 3.04 -15.97
C VAL A 143 -10.94 3.46 -16.95
N PRO A 144 -10.92 4.72 -17.43
CA PRO A 144 -9.83 5.20 -18.28
C PRO A 144 -8.47 5.15 -17.59
N LEU A 145 -7.40 4.80 -18.33
CA LEU A 145 -6.03 4.69 -17.83
C LEU A 145 -5.58 5.93 -17.01
N ARG A 146 -5.95 7.13 -17.47
CA ARG A 146 -5.68 8.41 -16.78
C ARG A 146 -6.28 8.49 -15.37
N TYR A 147 -7.40 7.81 -15.09
CA TYR A 147 -8.02 7.84 -13.76
C TYR A 147 -7.17 7.11 -12.72
N LEU A 148 -6.37 6.10 -13.11
CA LEU A 148 -5.45 5.42 -12.19
C LEU A 148 -4.35 6.38 -11.67
N LEU A 149 -3.93 7.32 -12.52
CA LEU A 149 -2.96 8.36 -12.19
C LEU A 149 -3.60 9.65 -11.61
N ALA A 150 -4.91 9.84 -11.73
CA ALA A 150 -5.58 11.10 -11.36
C ALA A 150 -6.66 10.99 -10.26
N ARG A 151 -7.08 9.78 -9.88
CA ARG A 151 -8.16 9.53 -8.91
C ARG A 151 -7.78 8.42 -7.92
N GLY A 152 -8.53 8.33 -6.82
CA GLY A 152 -8.41 7.26 -5.82
C GLY A 152 -9.18 5.98 -6.20
N THR A 153 -9.28 5.04 -5.27
CA THR A 153 -9.95 3.73 -5.48
C THR A 153 -11.46 3.84 -5.72
N GLN A 154 -12.16 4.77 -5.07
CA GLN A 154 -13.63 4.88 -5.13
C GLN A 154 -14.20 4.87 -6.56
N VAL A 155 -13.54 5.53 -7.53
CA VAL A 155 -14.04 5.60 -8.91
C VAL A 155 -14.06 4.23 -9.62
N LYS A 156 -13.21 3.29 -9.20
CA LYS A 156 -13.15 1.92 -9.71
C LYS A 156 -14.39 1.14 -9.28
N VAL A 157 -14.71 1.20 -7.98
CA VAL A 157 -15.87 0.52 -7.39
C VAL A 157 -17.17 1.11 -7.93
N VAL A 158 -17.28 2.44 -8.04
CA VAL A 158 -18.45 3.10 -8.64
C VAL A 158 -18.66 2.69 -10.10
N ALA A 159 -17.58 2.57 -10.90
CA ALA A 159 -17.69 2.12 -12.28
C ALA A 159 -18.15 0.65 -12.39
N GLN A 160 -17.70 -0.23 -11.48
CA GLN A 160 -18.16 -1.62 -11.42
C GLN A 160 -19.61 -1.73 -10.93
N LEU A 161 -19.99 -0.95 -9.91
CA LEU A 161 -21.35 -0.93 -9.36
C LEU A 161 -22.38 -0.41 -10.38
N LEU A 162 -22.08 0.67 -11.11
CA LEU A 162 -22.93 1.17 -12.20
C LEU A 162 -23.10 0.12 -13.32
N ARG A 163 -22.03 -0.60 -13.68
CA ARG A 163 -22.09 -1.67 -14.71
C ARG A 163 -22.94 -2.88 -14.29
N GLN A 164 -23.06 -3.18 -12.99
CA GLN A 164 -23.96 -4.23 -12.49
C GLN A 164 -25.38 -3.70 -12.27
N ALA A 165 -25.55 -2.48 -11.76
CA ALA A 165 -26.86 -1.87 -11.56
C ALA A 165 -27.63 -1.73 -12.88
N MET A 166 -26.94 -1.38 -13.98
CA MET A 166 -27.49 -1.36 -15.35
C MET A 166 -27.94 -2.75 -15.87
N GLN A 167 -27.52 -3.86 -15.25
CA GLN A 167 -27.97 -5.22 -15.60
C GLN A 167 -29.19 -5.68 -14.79
N GLU A 168 -29.60 -4.93 -13.77
CA GLU A 168 -30.76 -5.21 -12.91
C GLU A 168 -31.80 -4.06 -12.92
N ASP A 169 -31.65 -3.10 -13.83
CA ASP A 169 -32.42 -1.84 -13.93
C ASP A 169 -32.48 -1.03 -12.62
N LEU A 170 -31.32 -0.90 -11.96
CA LEU A 170 -31.19 -0.22 -10.67
C LEU A 170 -30.52 1.15 -10.79
N LEU A 171 -31.09 2.14 -10.11
CA LEU A 171 -30.52 3.48 -9.95
C LEU A 171 -29.72 3.60 -8.65
N LEU A 172 -28.56 4.28 -8.71
CA LEU A 172 -27.77 4.61 -7.53
C LEU A 172 -28.26 5.94 -6.92
N PRO A 173 -28.65 5.99 -5.64
CA PRO A 173 -29.07 7.23 -4.99
C PRO A 173 -27.88 8.16 -4.70
N VAL A 174 -28.14 9.47 -4.63
CA VAL A 174 -27.16 10.47 -4.17
C VAL A 174 -27.35 10.69 -2.67
N VAL A 175 -26.66 9.90 -1.86
CA VAL A 175 -26.61 10.08 -0.41
C VAL A 175 -25.63 11.21 -0.08
N LYS A 176 -26.05 12.20 0.70
CA LYS A 176 -25.13 13.19 1.28
C LYS A 176 -24.33 12.52 2.39
N ALA A 177 -23.00 12.54 2.28
CA ALA A 177 -22.14 12.20 3.39
C ALA A 177 -22.25 13.27 4.49
N GLU A 178 -22.74 12.88 5.67
CA GLU A 178 -22.55 13.68 6.88
C GLU A 178 -21.10 13.52 7.36
N GLY A 179 -20.53 14.60 7.91
CA GLY A 179 -19.09 14.70 8.21
C GLY A 179 -18.69 13.97 9.48
N GLY A 180 -18.72 12.65 9.46
CA GLY A 180 -18.14 11.81 10.52
C GLY A 180 -16.61 11.65 10.39
N ASP A 181 -15.94 11.41 11.51
CA ASP A 181 -14.53 10.99 11.53
C ASP A 181 -14.41 9.54 11.05
N ASP A 182 -13.81 9.29 9.88
CA ASP A 182 -13.78 7.93 9.33
C ASP A 182 -13.06 6.94 10.28
N PHE A 183 -13.71 5.81 10.51
CA PHE A 183 -13.34 4.68 11.36
C PHE A 183 -11.83 4.34 11.38
N GLU A 184 -11.20 4.33 12.58
CA GLU A 184 -9.81 3.91 12.76
C GLU A 184 -9.65 2.38 12.69
N GLY A 185 -9.69 1.84 11.47
CA GLY A 185 -9.39 0.44 11.19
C GLY A 185 -7.95 0.07 11.56
N SER A 186 -7.75 -0.50 12.75
CA SER A 186 -6.44 -0.89 13.27
C SER A 186 -5.84 -2.04 12.43
N PRO A 187 -4.69 -1.88 11.74
CA PRO A 187 -4.16 -2.89 10.80
C PRO A 187 -3.32 -3.95 11.52
N ILE A 188 -3.48 -5.22 11.16
CA ILE A 188 -2.90 -6.40 11.83
C ILE A 188 -2.84 -7.54 10.74
N ALA A 189 -1.93 -8.54 10.79
CA ALA A 189 -1.86 -9.77 9.93
C ALA A 189 -0.98 -10.87 10.61
N THR A 190 -0.89 -12.20 10.34
CA THR A 190 -1.41 -13.28 9.42
C THR A 190 -1.29 -14.63 10.20
N LEU A 191 -1.83 -15.84 9.89
CA LEU A 191 -2.32 -16.57 8.70
C LEU A 191 -3.57 -16.07 7.95
N ASP A 192 -3.61 -16.18 6.62
CA ASP A 192 -4.67 -15.57 5.79
C ASP A 192 -5.98 -16.40 5.70
N PHE A 193 -7.10 -15.88 6.25
CA PHE A 193 -8.44 -16.21 5.73
C PHE A 193 -8.57 -15.65 4.31
N SER A 194 -8.45 -16.52 3.31
CA SER A 194 -8.27 -16.16 1.90
C SER A 194 -9.28 -15.12 1.38
N SER A 195 -8.88 -13.83 1.41
CA SER A 195 -9.71 -12.66 1.07
C SER A 195 -10.94 -12.49 2.00
N LEU A 196 -10.74 -12.55 3.33
CA LEU A 196 -11.80 -12.60 4.36
C LEU A 196 -13.01 -11.67 4.13
N TYR A 197 -12.82 -10.35 4.04
CA TYR A 197 -13.96 -9.43 3.96
C TYR A 197 -14.82 -9.64 2.70
N PRO A 198 -14.25 -9.76 1.48
CA PRO A 198 -14.96 -10.30 0.32
C PRO A 198 -15.72 -11.62 0.59
N SER A 199 -15.10 -12.58 1.27
CA SER A 199 -15.70 -13.89 1.54
C SER A 199 -16.87 -13.82 2.51
N ILE A 200 -16.80 -13.00 3.57
CA ILE A 200 -17.93 -12.68 4.46
C ILE A 200 -19.07 -12.03 3.67
N MET A 201 -18.76 -11.01 2.85
CA MET A 201 -19.78 -10.29 2.08
C MET A 201 -20.54 -11.19 1.11
N MET A 202 -19.86 -12.16 0.48
CA MET A 202 -20.51 -13.17 -0.37
C MET A 202 -21.31 -14.19 0.46
N ALA A 203 -20.71 -14.83 1.47
CA ALA A 203 -21.36 -15.87 2.26
C ALA A 203 -22.62 -15.40 3.00
N HIS A 204 -22.64 -14.14 3.44
CA HIS A 204 -23.76 -13.53 4.16
C HIS A 204 -24.58 -12.55 3.29
N ASN A 205 -24.41 -12.57 1.96
CA ASN A 205 -25.19 -11.77 1.00
C ASN A 205 -25.24 -10.25 1.28
N LEU A 206 -24.18 -9.68 1.87
CA LEU A 206 -24.17 -8.32 2.39
C LEU A 206 -24.04 -7.28 1.25
N CYS A 207 -25.09 -6.50 1.03
CA CYS A 207 -25.17 -5.55 -0.07
C CYS A 207 -26.15 -4.39 0.22
N TYR A 208 -25.93 -3.24 -0.42
CA TYR A 208 -26.88 -2.10 -0.43
C TYR A 208 -28.30 -2.52 -0.85
N THR A 209 -28.42 -3.51 -1.73
CA THR A 209 -29.71 -3.97 -2.28
C THR A 209 -30.39 -5.06 -1.45
N THR A 210 -29.74 -5.53 -0.37
CA THR A 210 -30.21 -6.63 0.51
C THR A 210 -30.34 -6.22 1.99
N LEU A 211 -29.80 -5.07 2.39
CA LEU A 211 -30.03 -4.47 3.71
C LEU A 211 -31.53 -4.18 3.94
N LEU A 212 -32.06 -4.62 5.09
CA LEU A 212 -33.42 -4.33 5.53
C LEU A 212 -33.41 -3.18 6.56
N PRO A 213 -34.10 -2.05 6.30
CA PRO A 213 -34.28 -1.03 7.33
C PRO A 213 -35.20 -1.52 8.47
N PRO A 214 -35.17 -0.89 9.66
CA PRO A 214 -36.00 -1.29 10.79
C PRO A 214 -37.50 -1.40 10.43
N GLY A 215 -38.15 -2.48 10.87
CA GLY A 215 -39.55 -2.78 10.57
C GLY A 215 -39.83 -3.34 9.17
N ALA A 216 -38.85 -3.39 8.27
CA ALA A 216 -39.06 -3.87 6.90
C ALA A 216 -39.43 -5.37 6.81
N ALA A 217 -38.86 -6.22 7.68
CA ALA A 217 -39.17 -7.64 7.71
C ALA A 217 -40.66 -7.89 7.97
N GLN A 218 -41.24 -7.20 8.96
CA GLN A 218 -42.66 -7.24 9.26
C GLN A 218 -43.50 -6.63 8.13
N ARG A 219 -43.10 -5.46 7.61
CA ARG A 219 -43.82 -4.74 6.55
C ARG A 219 -43.92 -5.55 5.24
N TYR A 220 -42.92 -6.35 4.92
CA TYR A 220 -42.89 -7.19 3.72
C TYR A 220 -43.33 -8.65 3.98
N GLY A 221 -43.75 -8.99 5.20
CA GLY A 221 -44.20 -10.34 5.56
C GLY A 221 -43.11 -11.41 5.48
N LEU A 222 -41.83 -11.03 5.64
CA LEU A 222 -40.70 -11.94 5.52
C LEU A 222 -40.66 -12.96 6.66
N SER A 223 -40.44 -14.23 6.33
CA SER A 223 -40.22 -15.30 7.30
C SER A 223 -38.85 -15.17 7.98
N PRO A 224 -38.64 -15.79 9.16
CA PRO A 224 -37.33 -15.84 9.80
C PRO A 224 -36.22 -16.54 8.99
N THR A 225 -36.57 -17.23 7.90
CA THR A 225 -35.64 -17.85 6.94
C THR A 225 -35.29 -16.95 5.75
N ASP A 226 -36.05 -15.88 5.52
CA ASP A 226 -35.85 -14.93 4.41
C ASP A 226 -34.76 -13.90 4.70
N TYR A 227 -34.32 -13.77 5.96
CA TYR A 227 -33.28 -12.83 6.37
C TYR A 227 -32.36 -13.40 7.46
N ILE A 228 -31.15 -12.85 7.53
CA ILE A 228 -30.19 -13.09 8.62
C ILE A 228 -30.09 -11.85 9.51
N ARG A 229 -29.68 -12.06 10.76
CA ARG A 229 -29.25 -11.00 11.68
C ARG A 229 -27.73 -11.05 11.85
N THR A 230 -27.06 -9.91 11.76
CA THR A 230 -25.60 -9.82 11.89
C THR A 230 -25.17 -9.65 13.35
N PRO A 231 -23.88 -9.84 13.71
CA PRO A 231 -23.39 -9.63 15.08
C PRO A 231 -23.51 -8.18 15.59
N THR A 232 -23.74 -7.21 14.70
CA THR A 232 -24.02 -5.80 15.04
C THR A 232 -25.51 -5.51 15.18
N GLY A 233 -26.37 -6.48 14.84
CA GLY A 233 -27.82 -6.42 15.01
C GLY A 233 -28.61 -6.10 13.74
N ASP A 234 -27.91 -5.72 12.66
CA ASP A 234 -28.49 -5.39 11.34
C ASP A 234 -29.18 -6.60 10.70
N LEU A 235 -30.13 -6.34 9.79
CA LEU A 235 -30.87 -7.38 9.06
C LEU A 235 -30.57 -7.32 7.55
N PHE A 236 -30.31 -8.48 6.95
CA PHE A 236 -30.08 -8.62 5.50
C PHE A 236 -30.88 -9.79 4.94
N VAL A 237 -31.53 -9.64 3.78
CA VAL A 237 -32.22 -10.77 3.13
C VAL A 237 -31.26 -11.83 2.64
N THR A 238 -31.70 -13.09 2.65
CA THR A 238 -30.94 -14.21 2.09
C THR A 238 -30.93 -14.16 0.56
N ALA A 239 -29.98 -14.87 -0.05
CA ALA A 239 -29.84 -14.94 -1.50
C ALA A 239 -31.04 -15.58 -2.22
N ALA A 240 -31.92 -16.28 -1.48
CA ALA A 240 -33.17 -16.84 -1.99
C ALA A 240 -34.21 -15.76 -2.33
N VAL A 241 -34.28 -14.69 -1.53
CA VAL A 241 -35.18 -13.54 -1.78
C VAL A 241 -34.57 -12.59 -2.80
N ARG A 242 -33.29 -12.24 -2.61
CA ARG A 242 -32.54 -11.36 -3.52
C ARG A 242 -31.04 -11.58 -3.37
N ARG A 243 -30.37 -11.85 -4.48
CA ARG A 243 -28.90 -11.84 -4.57
C ARG A 243 -28.36 -10.41 -4.61
N GLY A 244 -27.35 -10.10 -3.79
CA GLY A 244 -26.75 -8.78 -3.74
C GLY A 244 -25.82 -8.45 -4.92
N LEU A 245 -25.82 -7.19 -5.37
CA LEU A 245 -24.85 -6.64 -6.34
C LEU A 245 -23.39 -6.79 -5.87
N LEU A 246 -23.10 -6.51 -4.59
CA LEU A 246 -21.73 -6.59 -4.07
C LEU A 246 -21.18 -8.04 -4.08
N PRO A 247 -21.93 -9.06 -3.61
CA PRO A 247 -21.61 -10.46 -3.87
C PRO A 247 -21.29 -10.76 -5.35
N ARG A 248 -22.16 -10.38 -6.30
CA ARG A 248 -21.93 -10.59 -7.74
C ARG A 248 -20.61 -9.98 -8.24
N ILE A 249 -20.28 -8.76 -7.81
CA ILE A 249 -19.02 -8.07 -8.15
C ILE A 249 -17.82 -8.84 -7.57
N LEU A 250 -17.90 -9.22 -6.29
CA LEU A 250 -16.82 -9.92 -5.59
C LEU A 250 -16.55 -11.31 -6.15
N GLU A 251 -17.59 -12.09 -6.46
CA GLU A 251 -17.49 -13.37 -7.15
C GLU A 251 -16.79 -13.21 -8.50
N GLY A 252 -17.21 -12.24 -9.33
CA GLY A 252 -16.61 -11.98 -10.62
C GLY A 252 -15.11 -11.63 -10.54
N LEU A 253 -14.75 -10.78 -9.57
CA LEU A 253 -13.36 -10.38 -9.31
C LEU A 253 -12.51 -11.56 -8.80
N LEU A 254 -13.03 -12.37 -7.87
CA LEU A 254 -12.28 -13.47 -7.27
C LEU A 254 -12.17 -14.68 -8.20
N ALA A 255 -13.21 -14.97 -9.00
CA ALA A 255 -13.15 -16.00 -10.05
C ALA A 255 -12.16 -15.60 -11.16
N ALA A 256 -12.14 -14.33 -11.57
CA ALA A 256 -11.12 -13.82 -12.50
C ALA A 256 -9.72 -13.87 -11.87
N ARG A 257 -9.57 -13.57 -10.58
CA ARG A 257 -8.28 -13.63 -9.87
C ARG A 257 -7.76 -15.07 -9.78
N ARG A 258 -8.65 -16.04 -9.56
CA ARG A 258 -8.32 -17.47 -9.52
C ARG A 258 -7.76 -17.92 -10.88
N ARG A 259 -8.49 -17.64 -11.97
CA ARG A 259 -8.02 -17.93 -13.34
C ARG A 259 -6.67 -17.28 -13.64
N ALA A 260 -6.48 -16.00 -13.30
CA ALA A 260 -5.19 -15.32 -13.48
C ALA A 260 -4.03 -15.98 -12.70
N LYS A 261 -4.28 -16.54 -11.50
CA LYS A 261 -3.28 -17.34 -10.75
C LYS A 261 -3.02 -18.71 -11.38
N GLU A 262 -4.05 -19.37 -11.92
CA GLU A 262 -3.94 -20.67 -12.61
C GLU A 262 -3.19 -20.53 -13.94
N GLU A 263 -3.48 -19.49 -14.72
CA GLU A 263 -2.73 -19.05 -15.90
C GLU A 263 -1.25 -18.78 -15.51
N LEU A 264 -1.01 -17.99 -14.45
CA LEU A 264 0.34 -17.65 -13.95
C LEU A 264 1.16 -18.86 -13.46
N SER A 265 0.52 -19.91 -12.94
CA SER A 265 1.24 -21.13 -12.53
C SER A 265 1.74 -21.97 -13.71
N ARG A 266 1.13 -21.83 -14.89
CA ARG A 266 1.42 -22.63 -16.10
C ARG A 266 2.26 -21.88 -17.14
N GLU A 267 2.13 -20.56 -17.21
CA GLU A 267 2.86 -19.73 -18.16
C GLU A 267 4.36 -19.69 -17.85
N THR A 268 5.20 -19.88 -18.86
CA THR A 268 6.67 -19.89 -18.73
C THR A 268 7.31 -18.59 -19.22
N ASP A 269 6.66 -17.85 -20.13
CA ASP A 269 7.20 -16.60 -20.66
C ASP A 269 7.30 -15.51 -19.57
N PRO A 270 8.49 -14.94 -19.29
CA PRO A 270 8.67 -13.96 -18.21
C PRO A 270 7.80 -12.69 -18.34
N PHE A 271 7.52 -12.26 -19.57
CA PHE A 271 6.70 -11.06 -19.82
C PHE A 271 5.22 -11.34 -19.51
N ARG A 272 4.66 -12.42 -20.05
CA ARG A 272 3.27 -12.84 -19.76
C ARG A 272 3.08 -13.21 -18.29
N ARG A 273 4.05 -13.84 -17.63
CA ARG A 273 4.02 -14.03 -16.17
C ARG A 273 3.84 -12.69 -15.43
N HIS A 274 4.52 -11.63 -15.83
CA HIS A 274 4.29 -10.28 -15.28
C HIS A 274 2.91 -9.70 -15.63
N VAL A 275 2.41 -9.88 -16.86
CA VAL A 275 1.03 -9.49 -17.23
C VAL A 275 0.01 -10.15 -16.29
N LEU A 276 0.17 -11.44 -16.04
CA LEU A 276 -0.75 -12.25 -15.23
C LEU A 276 -0.66 -11.94 -13.73
N ASP A 277 0.53 -11.64 -13.20
CA ASP A 277 0.65 -11.19 -11.80
C ASP A 277 0.09 -9.77 -11.61
N GLY A 278 0.39 -8.84 -12.52
CA GLY A 278 -0.23 -7.52 -12.55
C GLY A 278 -1.76 -7.59 -12.58
N ARG A 279 -2.31 -8.52 -13.35
CA ARG A 279 -3.75 -8.84 -13.42
C ARG A 279 -4.30 -9.38 -12.10
N GLN A 280 -3.68 -10.41 -11.48
CA GLN A 280 -4.17 -10.96 -10.22
C GLN A 280 -4.05 -9.96 -9.06
N MET A 281 -3.00 -9.13 -9.06
CA MET A 281 -2.81 -8.06 -8.07
C MET A 281 -3.86 -6.95 -8.25
N ALA A 282 -4.14 -6.53 -9.48
CA ALA A 282 -5.21 -5.58 -9.77
C ALA A 282 -6.59 -6.08 -9.32
N LEU A 283 -6.86 -7.37 -9.48
CA LEU A 283 -8.07 -8.03 -9.00
C LEU A 283 -8.11 -8.10 -7.46
N LYS A 284 -7.00 -8.42 -6.77
CA LYS A 284 -6.90 -8.37 -5.29
C LYS A 284 -7.22 -6.98 -4.75
N VAL A 285 -6.56 -5.96 -5.29
CA VAL A 285 -6.76 -4.56 -4.87
C VAL A 285 -8.18 -4.08 -5.14
N SER A 286 -8.79 -4.51 -6.25
CA SER A 286 -10.18 -4.17 -6.58
C SER A 286 -11.17 -4.80 -5.60
N ALA A 287 -11.06 -6.12 -5.32
CA ALA A 287 -11.95 -6.80 -4.38
C ALA A 287 -11.88 -6.20 -2.96
N ASN A 288 -10.67 -5.97 -2.44
CA ASN A 288 -10.49 -5.34 -1.12
C ASN A 288 -10.99 -3.88 -1.10
N SER A 289 -11.02 -3.19 -2.24
CA SER A 289 -11.58 -1.83 -2.34
C SER A 289 -13.11 -1.79 -2.25
N VAL A 290 -13.83 -2.89 -2.52
CA VAL A 290 -15.31 -2.93 -2.44
C VAL A 290 -15.77 -2.74 -0.99
N TYR A 291 -15.21 -3.51 -0.06
CA TYR A 291 -15.44 -3.32 1.39
C TYR A 291 -15.05 -1.90 1.84
N GLY A 292 -13.85 -1.45 1.44
CA GLY A 292 -13.35 -0.10 1.76
C GLY A 292 -14.16 1.05 1.14
N PHE A 293 -15.09 0.77 0.24
CA PHE A 293 -16.01 1.75 -0.34
C PHE A 293 -17.29 1.91 0.50
N THR A 294 -17.82 0.84 1.11
CA THR A 294 -19.03 0.94 1.95
C THR A 294 -18.76 1.67 3.26
N GLY A 295 -17.61 1.40 3.89
CA GLY A 295 -17.19 2.05 5.15
C GLY A 295 -16.62 3.48 5.00
N ALA A 296 -16.52 4.02 3.78
CA ALA A 296 -15.95 5.36 3.55
C ALA A 296 -17.01 6.45 3.75
N GLN A 297 -17.07 7.04 4.95
CA GLN A 297 -17.94 8.17 5.28
C GLN A 297 -17.71 9.35 4.33
N ALA A 298 -16.44 9.73 4.10
CA ALA A 298 -16.05 10.66 3.03
C ALA A 298 -16.13 9.99 1.62
N GLY A 299 -17.31 9.48 1.26
CA GLY A 299 -17.56 8.68 0.05
C GLY A 299 -18.82 9.11 -0.71
N ARG A 300 -19.12 8.38 -1.80
CA ARG A 300 -20.29 8.63 -2.65
C ARG A 300 -21.55 7.84 -2.28
N LEU A 301 -21.37 6.76 -1.52
CA LEU A 301 -22.44 5.86 -1.11
C LEU A 301 -22.00 5.10 0.17
N PRO A 302 -21.81 5.81 1.30
CA PRO A 302 -21.51 5.16 2.56
C PRO A 302 -22.66 4.24 2.99
N CYS A 303 -22.33 3.11 3.61
CA CYS A 303 -23.23 2.20 4.30
C CYS A 303 -22.42 1.52 5.41
N LEU A 304 -22.55 2.07 6.60
CA LEU A 304 -21.76 1.69 7.77
C LEU A 304 -22.19 0.33 8.30
N GLU A 305 -23.49 0.04 8.23
CA GLU A 305 -24.18 -1.21 8.57
C GLU A 305 -23.45 -2.42 7.95
N ILE A 306 -23.18 -2.36 6.64
CA ILE A 306 -22.40 -3.39 5.92
C ILE A 306 -20.98 -3.50 6.49
N SER A 307 -20.28 -2.38 6.67
CA SER A 307 -18.88 -2.40 7.13
C SER A 307 -18.74 -2.93 8.57
N GLN A 308 -19.63 -2.50 9.47
CA GLN A 308 -19.70 -2.90 10.86
C GLN A 308 -20.06 -4.39 10.95
N SER A 309 -21.10 -4.84 10.22
CA SER A 309 -21.48 -6.24 10.10
C SER A 309 -20.33 -7.14 9.64
N VAL A 310 -19.57 -6.73 8.60
CA VAL A 310 -18.40 -7.48 8.11
C VAL A 310 -17.33 -7.60 9.20
N THR A 311 -17.02 -6.53 9.94
CA THR A 311 -16.06 -6.65 11.06
C THR A 311 -16.60 -7.47 12.23
N GLY A 312 -17.92 -7.47 12.44
CA GLY A 312 -18.61 -8.28 13.46
C GLY A 312 -18.45 -9.77 13.20
N PHE A 313 -18.79 -10.21 11.98
CA PHE A 313 -18.53 -11.59 11.55
C PHE A 313 -17.04 -11.93 11.61
N GLY A 314 -16.14 -11.03 11.19
CA GLY A 314 -14.69 -11.26 11.25
C GLY A 314 -14.16 -11.55 12.67
N ARG A 315 -14.65 -10.84 13.69
CA ARG A 315 -14.30 -11.12 15.11
C ARG A 315 -14.82 -12.49 15.56
N GLN A 316 -16.10 -12.74 15.34
CA GLN A 316 -16.75 -14.02 15.70
C GLN A 316 -16.08 -15.22 15.01
N MET A 317 -15.59 -15.05 13.77
CA MET A 317 -14.86 -16.08 13.03
C MET A 317 -13.48 -16.38 13.63
N ILE A 318 -12.74 -15.36 14.11
CA ILE A 318 -11.45 -15.58 14.81
C ILE A 318 -11.69 -16.31 16.13
N GLU A 319 -12.64 -15.83 16.94
CA GLU A 319 -12.99 -16.42 18.24
C GLU A 319 -13.42 -17.89 18.08
N ARG A 320 -14.27 -18.18 17.09
CA ARG A 320 -14.67 -19.56 16.74
C ARG A 320 -13.50 -20.37 16.18
N THR A 321 -12.60 -19.78 15.39
CA THR A 321 -11.40 -20.49 14.87
C THR A 321 -10.48 -20.90 16.02
N GLN A 322 -10.26 -20.02 17.00
CA GLN A 322 -9.49 -20.36 18.20
C GLN A 322 -10.15 -21.51 18.96
N GLN A 323 -11.44 -21.40 19.29
CA GLN A 323 -12.19 -22.44 20.01
C GLN A 323 -12.12 -23.79 19.27
N LEU A 324 -12.30 -23.80 17.96
CA LEU A 324 -12.21 -24.99 17.12
C LEU A 324 -10.81 -25.62 17.16
N VAL A 325 -9.74 -24.82 17.00
CA VAL A 325 -8.36 -25.35 17.02
C VAL A 325 -7.99 -25.91 18.40
N GLU A 326 -8.24 -25.14 19.47
CA GLU A 326 -7.82 -25.51 20.84
C GLU A 326 -8.64 -26.67 21.42
N SER A 327 -9.86 -26.91 20.94
CA SER A 327 -10.68 -28.06 21.34
C SER A 327 -10.44 -29.33 20.53
N HIS A 328 -10.08 -29.22 19.25
CA HIS A 328 -9.85 -30.39 18.39
C HIS A 328 -8.42 -30.92 18.45
N PHE A 329 -7.42 -30.05 18.35
CA PHE A 329 -6.01 -30.43 18.28
C PHE A 329 -5.41 -30.56 19.68
N CYS A 330 -5.94 -31.49 20.47
CA CYS A 330 -5.58 -31.70 21.87
C CYS A 330 -5.25 -33.18 22.17
N VAL A 331 -4.54 -33.42 23.28
CA VAL A 331 -4.09 -34.77 23.69
C VAL A 331 -5.28 -35.71 23.93
N ALA A 332 -6.41 -35.18 24.41
CA ALA A 332 -7.63 -35.96 24.61
C ALA A 332 -8.22 -36.55 23.31
N ASN A 333 -7.93 -35.94 22.15
CA ASN A 333 -8.33 -36.42 20.83
C ASN A 333 -7.21 -37.21 20.10
N GLY A 334 -6.11 -37.54 20.80
CA GLY A 334 -5.00 -38.32 20.26
C GLY A 334 -3.90 -37.52 19.55
N TYR A 335 -3.90 -36.19 19.63
CA TYR A 335 -2.80 -35.37 19.12
C TYR A 335 -1.59 -35.36 20.07
N PRO A 336 -0.35 -35.15 19.58
CA PRO A 336 0.86 -35.28 20.40
C PRO A 336 1.03 -34.20 21.48
N ALA A 337 0.29 -33.10 21.40
CA ALA A 337 0.31 -32.00 22.34
C ALA A 337 -0.98 -31.17 22.22
N ASP A 338 -1.28 -30.36 23.24
CA ASP A 338 -2.39 -29.41 23.20
C ASP A 338 -2.02 -28.16 22.38
N ALA A 339 -2.74 -27.97 21.27
CA ALA A 339 -2.62 -26.79 20.43
C ALA A 339 -3.13 -25.54 21.16
N LYS A 340 -2.41 -24.43 21.03
CA LYS A 340 -2.76 -23.14 21.63
C LYS A 340 -2.60 -21.99 20.66
N VAL A 341 -3.58 -21.10 20.61
CA VAL A 341 -3.48 -19.83 19.88
C VAL A 341 -2.60 -18.88 20.69
N VAL A 342 -1.42 -18.60 20.17
CA VAL A 342 -0.44 -17.70 20.82
C VAL A 342 -0.59 -16.25 20.39
N TYR A 343 -1.26 -16.01 19.26
CA TYR A 343 -1.53 -14.67 18.73
C TYR A 343 -2.72 -14.72 17.74
N GLY A 344 -3.56 -13.67 17.71
CA GLY A 344 -4.81 -13.64 16.94
C GLY A 344 -5.16 -12.21 16.50
N ASP A 345 -5.58 -12.06 15.25
CA ASP A 345 -5.17 -10.90 14.46
C ASP A 345 -6.03 -10.70 13.17
N THR A 346 -6.95 -9.72 13.12
CA THR A 346 -7.80 -9.25 11.97
C THR A 346 -8.52 -10.29 11.09
N ASP A 347 -7.76 -11.03 10.29
CA ASP A 347 -8.19 -12.06 9.36
C ASP A 347 -7.45 -13.38 9.61
N SER A 348 -6.89 -13.54 10.81
CA SER A 348 -5.79 -14.45 11.07
C SER A 348 -5.59 -14.92 12.51
N VAL A 349 -4.86 -16.04 12.62
CA VAL A 349 -4.55 -16.75 13.86
C VAL A 349 -3.11 -17.31 13.75
N MET A 350 -2.41 -17.46 14.88
CA MET A 350 -1.15 -18.19 14.98
C MET A 350 -1.24 -19.26 16.07
N CYS A 351 -1.12 -20.51 15.67
CA CYS A 351 -1.28 -21.67 16.54
C CYS A 351 0.08 -22.30 16.85
N HIS A 352 0.41 -22.44 18.13
CA HIS A 352 1.48 -23.32 18.59
C HIS A 352 0.92 -24.74 18.71
N LEU A 353 1.43 -25.67 17.90
CA LEU A 353 0.91 -27.04 17.77
C LEU A 353 1.71 -28.07 18.59
N GLY A 354 2.67 -27.62 19.41
CA GLY A 354 3.46 -28.45 20.34
C GLY A 354 4.42 -29.48 19.73
N VAL A 355 4.37 -29.72 18.42
CA VAL A 355 5.26 -30.65 17.70
C VAL A 355 6.70 -30.11 17.52
N PRO A 356 7.73 -30.98 17.55
CA PRO A 356 9.13 -30.56 17.56
C PRO A 356 9.69 -30.15 16.18
N THR A 357 9.12 -30.63 15.07
CA THR A 357 9.66 -30.32 13.73
C THR A 357 8.77 -29.37 12.92
N VAL A 358 9.41 -28.61 12.02
CA VAL A 358 8.71 -27.78 11.02
C VAL A 358 7.85 -28.63 10.08
N ALA A 359 8.28 -29.86 9.75
CA ALA A 359 7.54 -30.75 8.87
C ALA A 359 6.18 -31.17 9.47
N GLU A 360 6.16 -31.59 10.74
CA GLU A 360 4.92 -31.93 11.47
C GLU A 360 4.03 -30.70 11.63
N ALA A 361 4.61 -29.54 11.97
CA ALA A 361 3.86 -28.29 12.11
C ALA A 361 3.23 -27.83 10.78
N MET A 362 3.91 -28.05 9.65
CA MET A 362 3.36 -27.81 8.31
C MET A 362 2.27 -28.83 7.92
N ALA A 363 2.34 -30.07 8.41
CA ALA A 363 1.32 -31.08 8.15
C ALA A 363 0.03 -30.79 8.95
N LEU A 364 0.14 -30.71 10.28
CA LEU A 364 -0.98 -30.37 11.17
C LEU A 364 -1.57 -28.98 10.85
N GLY A 365 -0.74 -28.01 10.46
CA GLY A 365 -1.21 -26.69 10.04
C GLY A 365 -2.10 -26.73 8.78
N ARG A 366 -1.84 -27.66 7.84
CA ARG A 366 -2.70 -27.87 6.65
C ARG A 366 -3.99 -28.61 7.02
N GLU A 367 -3.90 -29.61 7.88
CA GLU A 367 -5.05 -30.35 8.42
C GLU A 367 -6.02 -29.40 9.15
N ALA A 368 -5.51 -28.60 10.09
CA ALA A 368 -6.27 -27.59 10.81
C ALA A 368 -6.92 -26.56 9.87
N ALA A 369 -6.21 -26.08 8.84
CA ALA A 369 -6.79 -25.16 7.86
C ALA A 369 -7.97 -25.77 7.07
N VAL A 370 -7.90 -27.06 6.71
CA VAL A 370 -8.99 -27.79 6.05
C VAL A 370 -10.17 -28.04 7.00
N TRP A 371 -9.90 -28.55 8.20
CA TRP A 371 -10.92 -28.91 9.19
C TRP A 371 -11.62 -27.67 9.78
N VAL A 372 -10.92 -26.57 10.04
CA VAL A 372 -11.57 -25.30 10.42
C VAL A 372 -12.44 -24.78 9.27
N SER A 373 -12.01 -24.92 8.02
CA SER A 373 -12.78 -24.45 6.86
C SER A 373 -14.12 -25.16 6.67
N SER A 374 -14.26 -26.43 7.07
CA SER A 374 -15.54 -27.15 6.98
C SER A 374 -16.60 -26.66 7.97
N HIS A 375 -16.21 -25.84 8.97
CA HIS A 375 -17.10 -25.27 9.98
C HIS A 375 -17.65 -23.88 9.59
N PHE A 376 -17.32 -23.36 8.40
CA PHE A 376 -17.76 -22.06 7.89
C PHE A 376 -18.51 -22.19 6.54
N PRO A 377 -19.47 -21.29 6.24
CA PRO A 377 -20.22 -21.35 4.98
C PRO A 377 -19.34 -20.95 3.77
N PRO A 378 -19.46 -21.63 2.61
CA PRO A 378 -18.78 -21.21 1.40
C PRO A 378 -19.10 -19.75 1.00
N PRO A 379 -18.14 -18.99 0.44
CA PRO A 379 -16.80 -19.40 0.04
C PRO A 379 -15.71 -19.11 1.10
N ILE A 380 -16.07 -19.00 2.39
CA ILE A 380 -15.09 -18.79 3.45
C ILE A 380 -14.14 -20.00 3.53
N LYS A 381 -12.83 -19.72 3.52
CA LYS A 381 -11.79 -20.73 3.62
C LYS A 381 -10.54 -20.16 4.30
N LEU A 382 -10.07 -20.86 5.33
CA LEU A 382 -8.77 -20.63 5.96
C LEU A 382 -7.68 -21.37 5.16
N GLU A 383 -6.52 -20.76 4.93
CA GLU A 383 -5.41 -21.40 4.21
C GLU A 383 -4.14 -21.41 5.07
N PHE A 384 -3.46 -22.56 5.13
CA PHE A 384 -2.12 -22.63 5.72
C PHE A 384 -1.13 -21.86 4.84
N GLU A 385 -0.44 -20.87 5.44
CA GLU A 385 0.51 -20.00 4.73
C GLU A 385 1.97 -20.38 5.02
N LYS A 386 2.34 -20.58 6.30
CA LYS A 386 3.73 -20.68 6.78
C LYS A 386 3.83 -21.17 8.23
N VAL A 387 4.99 -21.71 8.59
CA VAL A 387 5.48 -21.87 9.98
C VAL A 387 6.54 -20.79 10.28
N TYR A 388 6.63 -20.33 11.52
CA TYR A 388 7.76 -19.53 12.01
C TYR A 388 8.63 -20.35 12.98
N TRP A 389 9.93 -20.51 12.71
CA TRP A 389 10.84 -21.25 13.59
C TRP A 389 12.30 -20.72 13.53
N PRO A 390 12.77 -19.93 14.52
CA PRO A 390 12.07 -19.49 15.72
C PRO A 390 11.06 -18.36 15.44
N TYR A 391 10.26 -18.06 16.45
CA TYR A 391 9.32 -16.94 16.48
C TYR A 391 9.58 -16.04 17.71
N LEU A 392 9.49 -14.73 17.50
CA LEU A 392 9.71 -13.70 18.52
C LEU A 392 8.55 -12.69 18.46
N LEU A 393 7.60 -12.81 19.38
CA LEU A 393 6.50 -11.85 19.57
C LEU A 393 6.88 -10.85 20.66
N ILE A 394 6.90 -9.55 20.33
CA ILE A 394 7.25 -8.48 21.27
C ILE A 394 5.98 -7.75 21.74
N SER A 395 5.07 -7.46 20.82
CA SER A 395 3.75 -6.87 21.12
C SER A 395 2.83 -6.98 19.90
N LYS A 396 1.57 -6.57 20.03
CA LYS A 396 0.59 -6.55 18.93
C LYS A 396 1.17 -5.80 17.71
N LYS A 397 1.21 -6.47 16.54
CA LYS A 397 1.84 -6.00 15.28
C LYS A 397 3.37 -5.88 15.29
N ARG A 398 4.07 -6.28 16.36
CA ARG A 398 5.54 -6.25 16.46
C ARG A 398 6.10 -7.64 16.75
N TYR A 399 6.58 -8.29 15.71
CA TYR A 399 7.13 -9.64 15.80
C TYR A 399 8.14 -9.92 14.67
N ALA A 400 8.98 -10.93 14.87
CA ALA A 400 9.90 -11.45 13.86
C ALA A 400 10.00 -12.98 13.92
N GLY A 401 10.46 -13.61 12.85
CA GLY A 401 10.73 -15.05 12.81
C GLY A 401 11.28 -15.53 11.48
N LEU A 402 11.95 -16.68 11.47
CA LEU A 402 12.34 -17.34 10.21
C LEU A 402 11.12 -18.04 9.62
N CYS A 403 10.76 -17.68 8.39
CA CYS A 403 9.56 -18.11 7.70
C CYS A 403 9.82 -19.39 6.89
N PHE A 404 8.99 -20.42 7.09
CA PHE A 404 8.96 -21.66 6.31
C PHE A 404 7.58 -21.81 5.68
N ALA A 405 7.44 -21.41 4.42
CA ALA A 405 6.23 -21.53 3.62
C ALA A 405 6.37 -22.58 2.52
N SER A 406 7.54 -22.59 1.84
CA SER A 406 7.78 -23.45 0.68
C SER A 406 8.10 -24.91 1.05
N ARG A 407 8.95 -25.10 2.07
CA ARG A 407 9.58 -26.39 2.41
C ARG A 407 10.04 -26.39 3.89
N PRO A 408 10.15 -27.54 4.57
CA PRO A 408 10.49 -27.60 6.00
C PRO A 408 11.99 -27.56 6.30
N ASP A 409 12.84 -27.86 5.32
CA ASP A 409 14.31 -27.98 5.43
C ASP A 409 15.04 -26.63 5.35
N VAL A 410 14.49 -25.66 4.62
CA VAL A 410 15.13 -24.34 4.40
C VAL A 410 14.12 -23.22 4.59
N HIS A 411 14.48 -22.21 5.38
CA HIS A 411 13.68 -21.02 5.58
C HIS A 411 13.70 -20.11 4.34
N ASP A 412 12.56 -19.54 3.97
CA ASP A 412 12.45 -18.64 2.82
C ASP A 412 13.08 -17.26 3.09
N ARG A 413 12.97 -16.77 4.35
CA ARG A 413 13.53 -15.48 4.83
C ARG A 413 13.36 -15.31 6.34
N LEU A 414 14.12 -14.39 6.92
CA LEU A 414 13.71 -13.66 8.12
C LEU A 414 12.55 -12.71 7.76
N ASP A 415 11.42 -12.81 8.46
CA ASP A 415 10.30 -11.89 8.34
C ASP A 415 10.20 -11.02 9.60
N CYS A 416 9.93 -9.72 9.41
CA CYS A 416 9.87 -8.71 10.48
C CYS A 416 8.64 -7.82 10.27
N LYS A 417 7.70 -7.81 11.22
CA LYS A 417 6.50 -6.96 11.18
C LYS A 417 6.57 -5.88 12.27
N GLY A 418 6.27 -4.64 11.89
CA GLY A 418 6.19 -3.47 12.78
C GLY A 418 7.49 -3.03 13.46
N MET A 419 8.52 -3.88 13.47
CA MET A 419 9.82 -3.61 14.08
C MET A 419 10.61 -2.52 13.36
N GLU A 420 11.50 -1.91 14.11
CA GLU A 420 12.34 -0.78 13.71
C GLU A 420 13.22 -1.07 12.47
N ALA A 421 13.59 -2.33 12.23
CA ALA A 421 14.26 -2.78 11.00
C ALA A 421 13.48 -2.49 9.70
N VAL A 422 12.14 -2.57 9.72
CA VAL A 422 11.27 -2.35 8.53
C VAL A 422 10.61 -0.96 8.52
N ARG A 423 10.94 -0.12 9.49
CA ARG A 423 10.46 1.26 9.58
C ARG A 423 11.30 2.21 8.72
N ARG A 424 10.77 3.42 8.50
CA ARG A 424 11.37 4.47 7.63
C ARG A 424 11.46 5.84 8.32
N ASP A 425 10.95 5.94 9.54
CA ASP A 425 10.94 7.14 10.39
C ASP A 425 12.12 7.18 11.39
N ASN A 426 13.07 6.23 11.25
CA ASN A 426 14.33 6.10 11.97
C ASN A 426 15.54 6.16 11.01
N CYS A 427 16.73 6.42 11.54
CA CYS A 427 17.98 6.43 10.76
C CYS A 427 18.39 5.01 10.30
N PRO A 428 19.20 4.87 9.23
CA PRO A 428 19.68 3.57 8.78
C PRO A 428 20.44 2.77 9.84
N LEU A 429 21.24 3.41 10.71
CA LEU A 429 22.00 2.73 11.77
C LEU A 429 21.10 1.84 12.63
N VAL A 430 19.97 2.36 13.12
CA VAL A 430 19.05 1.60 13.97
C VAL A 430 18.38 0.46 13.21
N ALA A 431 18.02 0.67 11.94
CA ALA A 431 17.43 -0.40 11.13
C ALA A 431 18.44 -1.53 10.84
N ASN A 432 19.68 -1.16 10.51
CA ASN A 432 20.78 -2.09 10.24
C ASN A 432 21.17 -2.89 11.50
N LEU A 433 21.35 -2.21 12.64
CA LEU A 433 21.67 -2.84 13.93
C LEU A 433 20.58 -3.84 14.34
N VAL A 434 19.30 -3.45 14.31
CA VAL A 434 18.19 -4.34 14.68
C VAL A 434 18.12 -5.55 13.73
N SER A 435 18.30 -5.35 12.43
CA SER A 435 18.37 -6.47 11.47
C SER A 435 19.54 -7.43 11.76
N ALA A 436 20.73 -6.90 12.04
CA ALA A 436 21.95 -7.69 12.26
C ALA A 436 21.96 -8.40 13.62
N CYS A 437 21.32 -7.84 14.65
CA CYS A 437 21.07 -8.53 15.93
C CYS A 437 19.99 -9.61 15.77
N LEU A 438 18.89 -9.35 15.04
CA LEU A 438 17.86 -10.37 14.77
C LEU A 438 18.41 -11.56 13.96
N GLN A 439 19.32 -11.32 13.01
CA GLN A 439 20.02 -12.41 12.31
C GLN A 439 20.87 -13.25 13.28
N ARG A 440 21.70 -12.62 14.13
CA ARG A 440 22.51 -13.36 15.12
C ARG A 440 21.65 -14.17 16.10
N ILE A 441 20.57 -13.59 16.62
CA ILE A 441 19.68 -14.26 17.59
C ILE A 441 18.84 -15.37 16.95
N LEU A 442 18.21 -15.11 15.79
CA LEU A 442 17.20 -16.02 15.21
C LEU A 442 17.78 -17.04 14.21
N LEU A 443 18.81 -16.66 13.45
CA LEU A 443 19.48 -17.53 12.47
C LEU A 443 20.71 -18.22 13.07
N HIS A 444 21.65 -17.45 13.62
CA HIS A 444 22.92 -18.01 14.14
C HIS A 444 22.82 -18.55 15.58
N ARG A 445 21.69 -18.28 16.28
CA ARG A 445 21.43 -18.66 17.67
C ARG A 445 22.51 -18.20 18.66
N ASP A 446 23.10 -17.04 18.37
CA ASP A 446 24.16 -16.41 19.16
C ASP A 446 23.69 -15.07 19.75
N PRO A 447 23.24 -15.05 21.02
CA PRO A 447 22.96 -13.82 21.75
C PRO A 447 24.22 -13.03 22.10
N GLN A 448 25.38 -13.66 22.27
CA GLN A 448 26.59 -13.00 22.77
C GLN A 448 27.26 -12.18 21.65
N GLY A 449 27.38 -12.72 20.44
CA GLY A 449 27.78 -11.95 19.27
C GLY A 449 26.76 -10.88 18.89
N ALA A 450 25.48 -11.02 19.27
CA ALA A 450 24.49 -9.95 19.13
C ALA A 450 24.70 -8.81 20.15
N VAL A 451 25.12 -9.12 21.38
CA VAL A 451 25.53 -8.14 22.40
C VAL A 451 26.84 -7.45 22.01
N ALA A 452 27.87 -8.21 21.63
CA ALA A 452 29.16 -7.67 21.20
C ALA A 452 28.99 -6.72 20.01
N HIS A 453 28.25 -7.13 18.97
CA HIS A 453 27.97 -6.26 17.83
C HIS A 453 27.22 -4.97 18.19
N ALA A 454 26.32 -5.02 19.18
CA ALA A 454 25.67 -3.81 19.69
C ALA A 454 26.65 -2.91 20.46
N GLN A 455 27.57 -3.48 21.23
CA GLN A 455 28.65 -2.75 21.90
C GLN A 455 29.61 -2.09 20.91
N ASP A 456 29.99 -2.80 19.83
CA ASP A 456 30.81 -2.26 18.74
C ASP A 456 30.16 -1.03 18.09
N VAL A 457 28.87 -1.15 17.71
CA VAL A 457 28.12 -0.06 17.07
C VAL A 457 27.90 1.13 18.01
N ILE A 458 27.76 0.89 19.32
CA ILE A 458 27.72 1.96 20.33
C ILE A 458 29.11 2.62 20.47
N SER A 459 30.20 1.84 20.47
CA SER A 459 31.57 2.34 20.51
C SER A 459 31.90 3.21 19.29
N ASP A 460 31.59 2.74 18.08
CA ASP A 460 31.76 3.52 16.84
C ASP A 460 30.95 4.81 16.85
N LEU A 461 29.74 4.80 17.39
CA LEU A 461 28.90 6.00 17.49
C LEU A 461 29.49 7.02 18.47
N LEU A 462 29.95 6.58 19.65
CA LEU A 462 30.55 7.45 20.67
C LEU A 462 31.96 7.93 20.27
N CYS A 463 32.70 7.16 19.49
CA CYS A 463 34.00 7.55 18.93
C CYS A 463 33.90 8.34 17.61
N ASN A 464 32.70 8.78 17.20
CA ASN A 464 32.46 9.51 15.93
C ASN A 464 32.97 8.77 14.66
N ARG A 465 33.00 7.44 14.67
CA ARG A 465 33.41 6.59 13.53
C ARG A 465 32.25 6.20 12.61
N VAL A 466 31.02 6.58 12.96
CA VAL A 466 29.81 6.34 12.15
C VAL A 466 29.65 7.40 11.06
N ASP A 467 29.53 6.96 9.80
CA ASP A 467 29.25 7.84 8.67
C ASP A 467 27.86 8.52 8.78
N VAL A 468 27.81 9.79 8.38
CA VAL A 468 26.63 10.66 8.52
C VAL A 468 25.41 10.12 7.75
N SER A 469 25.59 9.38 6.65
CA SER A 469 24.46 8.76 5.93
C SER A 469 23.68 7.77 6.81
N GLN A 470 24.35 7.11 7.76
CA GLN A 470 23.73 6.18 8.69
C GLN A 470 22.87 6.87 9.76
N LEU A 471 23.01 8.19 9.92
CA LEU A 471 22.31 9.02 10.89
C LEU A 471 21.12 9.81 10.29
N VAL A 472 20.97 9.82 8.95
CA VAL A 472 19.90 10.58 8.28
C VAL A 472 18.50 10.05 8.62
N ILE A 473 17.63 10.92 9.16
CA ILE A 473 16.23 10.60 9.48
C ILE A 473 15.30 11.29 8.47
N THR A 474 14.43 10.52 7.81
CA THR A 474 13.41 11.00 6.87
C THR A 474 12.01 10.98 7.47
N LYS A 475 11.26 12.09 7.37
CA LYS A 475 9.82 12.16 7.72
C LYS A 475 9.03 12.90 6.64
N GLU A 476 7.78 12.48 6.42
CA GLU A 476 6.90 13.03 5.38
C GLU A 476 6.23 14.33 5.85
N LEU A 477 6.38 15.41 5.08
CA LEU A 477 5.68 16.68 5.31
C LEU A 477 4.25 16.55 4.75
N THR A 478 3.27 16.32 5.64
CA THR A 478 1.90 15.91 5.25
C THR A 478 0.95 17.07 4.94
N ARG A 479 1.35 18.29 5.29
CA ARG A 479 0.56 19.54 5.23
C ARG A 479 1.49 20.75 5.26
N ALA A 480 0.97 21.96 5.05
CA ALA A 480 1.77 23.18 5.22
C ALA A 480 2.25 23.33 6.67
N ALA A 481 3.42 23.96 6.88
CA ALA A 481 4.03 24.09 8.21
C ALA A 481 3.09 24.73 9.25
N SER A 482 2.40 25.80 8.86
CA SER A 482 1.38 26.50 9.66
C SER A 482 0.12 25.69 10.01
N GLN A 483 -0.03 24.48 9.47
CA GLN A 483 -1.17 23.58 9.73
C GLN A 483 -0.80 22.43 10.70
N TYR A 484 0.43 22.40 11.21
CA TYR A 484 0.85 21.50 12.30
C TYR A 484 0.54 22.15 13.66
N ALA A 485 -0.27 21.50 14.49
CA ALA A 485 -0.65 21.99 15.82
C ALA A 485 0.52 22.04 16.83
N ALA A 486 1.58 21.26 16.59
CA ALA A 486 2.79 21.24 17.41
C ALA A 486 4.05 21.31 16.52
N PRO A 487 5.09 22.07 16.89
CA PRO A 487 6.30 22.19 16.08
C PRO A 487 7.02 20.85 15.99
N GLN A 488 7.41 20.46 14.77
CA GLN A 488 8.14 19.23 14.49
C GLN A 488 9.50 19.57 13.86
N ALA A 489 10.56 18.82 14.20
CA ALA A 489 11.92 19.11 13.71
C ALA A 489 12.01 19.20 12.17
N HIS A 490 11.39 18.26 11.46
CA HIS A 490 11.35 18.26 9.99
C HIS A 490 10.55 19.44 9.40
N VAL A 491 9.54 19.93 10.12
CA VAL A 491 8.76 21.12 9.73
C VAL A 491 9.59 22.39 9.93
N ARG A 492 10.25 22.55 11.08
CA ARG A 492 11.15 23.69 11.35
C ARG A 492 12.34 23.74 10.40
N LEU A 493 12.87 22.59 9.99
CA LEU A 493 13.92 22.52 8.96
C LEU A 493 13.39 22.98 7.59
N ALA A 494 12.20 22.52 7.20
CA ALA A 494 11.55 22.92 5.95
C ALA A 494 11.20 24.43 5.92
N GLU A 495 10.74 25.00 7.03
CA GLU A 495 10.53 26.45 7.18
C GLU A 495 11.85 27.22 7.00
N ARG A 496 12.92 26.81 7.70
CA ARG A 496 14.23 27.46 7.64
C ARG A 496 14.82 27.43 6.23
N TRP A 497 14.75 26.30 5.53
CA TRP A 497 15.26 26.17 4.16
C TRP A 497 14.35 26.87 3.14
N GLY A 498 13.03 26.81 3.30
CA GLY A 498 12.07 27.49 2.44
C GLY A 498 12.08 29.02 2.55
N GLY A 499 12.52 29.57 3.69
CA GLY A 499 12.79 31.00 3.85
C GLY A 499 14.16 31.45 3.32
N GLY A 500 15.16 30.56 3.34
CA GLY A 500 16.53 30.87 2.89
C GLY A 500 16.73 30.73 1.37
N ALA A 501 16.18 29.68 0.76
CA ALA A 501 16.26 29.47 -0.68
C ALA A 501 15.16 30.28 -1.40
N TRP A 502 15.55 31.12 -2.38
CA TRP A 502 14.71 32.10 -3.09
C TRP A 502 14.44 33.44 -2.37
N GLY A 503 15.15 33.75 -1.28
CA GLY A 503 15.18 35.10 -0.66
C GLY A 503 15.91 36.19 -1.48
N GLY A 504 16.05 36.02 -2.80
CA GLY A 504 16.84 36.90 -3.68
C GLY A 504 16.10 38.19 -4.07
N GLY A 505 16.00 39.17 -3.18
CA GLY A 505 15.54 40.51 -3.56
C GLY A 505 14.61 41.26 -2.59
N ARG A 506 14.99 41.37 -1.31
CA ARG A 506 14.70 42.56 -0.48
C ARG A 506 16.01 42.88 0.26
N GLY A 507 16.50 44.12 0.30
CA GLY A 507 15.78 45.38 0.35
C GLY A 507 16.07 45.95 1.75
N GLY A 508 16.96 46.94 1.82
CA GLY A 508 17.71 47.25 3.04
C GLY A 508 16.85 47.67 4.24
N GLY A 509 17.21 47.16 5.41
CA GLY A 509 16.68 47.57 6.71
C GLY A 509 17.65 47.13 7.81
N GLY A 510 18.17 48.09 8.58
CA GLY A 510 19.14 47.81 9.64
C GLY A 510 18.50 47.18 10.88
N GLY A 511 19.24 46.33 11.59
CA GLY A 511 18.75 45.62 12.76
C GLY A 511 19.85 44.76 13.41
N GLY A 512 20.94 45.41 13.85
CA GLY A 512 22.06 44.72 14.48
C GLY A 512 21.71 44.22 15.89
N TRP A 513 22.06 42.97 16.18
CA TRP A 513 22.14 42.42 17.52
C TRP A 513 23.47 41.68 17.65
N GLY A 514 24.30 42.12 18.61
CA GLY A 514 25.52 41.44 19.02
C GLY A 514 25.32 40.73 20.36
N GLY A 515 26.37 40.05 20.82
CA GLY A 515 26.37 39.25 22.04
C GLY A 515 26.09 37.77 21.77
N GLU A 516 26.82 36.82 22.37
CA GLU A 516 28.07 36.99 23.13
C GLU A 516 28.83 35.66 23.14
N VAL A 517 30.16 35.69 23.28
CA VAL A 517 30.98 34.47 23.35
C VAL A 517 31.17 34.09 24.82
N GLY A 518 30.43 33.08 25.28
CA GLY A 518 30.67 32.41 26.55
C GLY A 518 31.67 31.26 26.40
N THR A 519 32.58 31.13 27.37
CA THR A 519 33.63 30.10 27.49
C THR A 519 33.07 28.71 27.76
#